data_AF-A0A7C5H809-F1
#
_entry.id   AF-A0A7C5H809-F1
#
_cell.length_a   1.000
_cell.length_b   1.000
_cell.length_c   1.000
_cell.angle_alpha   90.00
_cell.angle_beta   90.00
_cell.angle_gamma   90.00
#
_symmetry.space_group_name_H-M   'P 1'
#
loop_
_entity.id
_entity.type
_entity.pdbx_description
1 polymer ?
#
loop_
_entity_poly.entity_id
_entity_poly.type
_entity_poly.pdbx_seq_one_letter_code
_entity_poly.pdbx_strand_id
1 'polypeptide(L)'
;MQIAWVLYSDDHEDKIVRTGGMQSLVTNPDDPAAQPGGPKANWVLGSVNPNDGAAMSTNVKFIKNGLLYPYVQNLAVYKCPADRKTGPGGASTVRSVSMNGWMNPISIESFSPQNRVFRKRSDIVNPLPWKCWVLIDENPGTINDGWFMEDPVNYPNTWVDMPACYHKSAGGMSFADGHAEIKKWTDSKVLAQRF
;
A
#
# COMPACT_ATOMS: atom_id res chain seq x y z
N MET A 1 -5.69 -9.88 2.57
CA MET A 1 -5.07 -8.66 3.11
C MET A 1 -5.99 -7.86 4.02
N GLN A 2 -7.23 -7.51 3.62
CA GLN A 2 -8.08 -6.63 4.45
C GLN A 2 -8.37 -7.16 5.86
N ILE A 3 -8.69 -8.45 6.00
CA ILE A 3 -8.93 -9.05 7.32
C ILE A 3 -7.71 -8.91 8.24
N ALA A 4 -6.49 -9.06 7.71
CA ALA A 4 -5.27 -8.88 8.50
C ALA A 4 -5.09 -7.45 9.03
N TRP A 5 -5.54 -6.44 8.27
CA TRP A 5 -5.53 -5.05 8.73
C TRP A 5 -6.49 -4.84 9.92
N VAL A 6 -7.66 -5.47 9.88
CA VAL A 6 -8.63 -5.44 10.99
C VAL A 6 -8.07 -6.15 12.22
N LEU A 7 -7.56 -7.37 12.05
CA LEU A 7 -6.99 -8.17 13.15
C LEU A 7 -5.77 -7.50 13.79
N TYR A 8 -4.89 -6.89 12.99
CA TYR A 8 -3.77 -6.11 13.52
C TYR A 8 -4.29 -5.04 14.49
N SER A 9 -5.36 -4.33 14.11
CA SER A 9 -5.88 -3.25 14.93
C SER A 9 -6.50 -3.74 16.25
N ASP A 10 -7.20 -4.87 16.22
CA ASP A 10 -7.77 -5.51 17.42
C ASP A 10 -6.66 -5.87 18.43
N ASP A 11 -5.51 -6.34 17.95
CA ASP A 11 -4.35 -6.72 18.78
C ASP A 11 -3.50 -5.52 19.26
N HIS A 12 -3.71 -4.32 18.72
CA HIS A 12 -2.84 -3.15 18.95
C HIS A 12 -3.58 -1.94 19.52
N GLU A 13 -4.52 -2.17 20.45
CA GLU A 13 -5.28 -1.10 21.14
C GLU A 13 -5.98 -0.16 20.15
N ASP A 14 -6.56 -0.73 19.10
CA ASP A 14 -7.26 -0.05 18.00
C ASP A 14 -6.36 0.79 17.08
N LYS A 15 -5.03 0.76 17.25
CA LYS A 15 -4.09 1.40 16.31
C LYS A 15 -4.12 0.66 14.98
N ILE A 16 -4.21 1.39 13.87
CA ILE A 16 -4.08 0.77 12.54
C ILE A 16 -2.60 0.56 12.23
N VAL A 17 -2.26 -0.41 11.39
CA VAL A 17 -0.87 -0.66 11.01
C VAL A 17 -0.26 0.57 10.33
N ARG A 18 1.03 0.81 10.56
CA ARG A 18 1.72 1.94 9.93
C ARG A 18 1.95 1.70 8.45
N THR A 19 1.92 2.77 7.67
CA THR A 19 2.36 2.81 6.27
C THR A 19 3.52 3.80 6.11
N GLY A 20 4.42 3.61 5.17
CA GLY A 20 5.56 4.51 4.99
C GLY A 20 6.08 4.47 3.57
N GLY A 21 6.38 5.65 3.05
CA GLY A 21 6.89 5.86 1.70
C GLY A 21 8.42 5.86 1.63
N MET A 22 8.92 6.48 0.56
CA MET A 22 10.34 6.51 0.20
C MET A 22 11.26 7.10 1.28
N GLN A 23 10.81 8.06 2.09
CA GLN A 23 11.65 8.62 3.18
C GLN A 23 11.89 7.61 4.31
N SER A 24 10.99 6.64 4.46
CA SER A 24 11.07 5.56 5.44
C SER A 24 11.46 4.21 4.79
N LEU A 25 11.91 4.22 3.54
CA LEU A 25 12.22 3.00 2.79
C LEU A 25 13.24 2.12 3.54
N VAL A 26 12.91 0.83 3.60
CA VAL A 26 13.76 -0.20 4.19
C VAL A 26 14.39 -0.99 3.05
N THR A 27 15.71 -0.89 2.91
CA THR A 27 16.47 -1.54 1.83
C THR A 27 17.18 -2.82 2.25
N ASN A 28 17.21 -3.12 3.55
CA ASN A 28 17.64 -4.38 4.12
C ASN A 28 16.46 -4.99 4.90
N PRO A 29 15.93 -6.18 4.52
CA PRO A 29 14.78 -6.76 5.21
C PRO A 29 15.08 -7.11 6.68
N ASP A 30 16.35 -7.28 7.03
CA ASP A 30 16.81 -7.63 8.37
C ASP A 30 17.25 -6.38 9.18
N ASP A 31 16.92 -5.16 8.71
CA ASP A 31 17.16 -3.91 9.44
C ASP A 31 16.46 -3.94 10.83
N PRO A 32 17.19 -3.81 11.95
CA PRO A 32 16.61 -3.76 13.29
C PRO A 32 15.56 -2.66 13.45
N ALA A 33 15.72 -1.52 12.76
CA ALA A 33 14.75 -0.43 12.82
C ALA A 33 13.41 -0.78 12.17
N ALA A 34 13.38 -1.75 11.26
CA ALA A 34 12.20 -2.20 10.53
C ALA A 34 11.44 -3.35 11.22
N GLN A 35 12.02 -3.94 12.27
CA GLN A 35 11.38 -5.03 13.02
C GLN A 35 10.21 -4.52 13.87
N PRO A 36 9.26 -5.39 14.28
CA PRO A 36 8.12 -4.98 15.11
C PRO A 36 8.52 -4.14 16.33
N GLY A 37 7.86 -3.00 16.51
CA GLY A 37 8.19 -2.00 17.54
C GLY A 37 9.29 -0.99 17.16
N GLY A 38 10.01 -1.23 16.06
CA GLY A 38 11.03 -0.33 15.52
C GLY A 38 10.46 0.92 14.83
N PRO A 39 11.26 1.99 14.70
CA PRO A 39 10.81 3.27 14.14
C PRO A 39 10.50 3.22 12.64
N LYS A 40 10.94 2.18 11.92
CA LYS A 40 10.65 1.90 10.50
C LYS A 40 9.73 0.69 10.30
N ALA A 41 9.17 0.10 11.37
CA ALA A 41 8.21 -1.00 11.25
C ALA A 41 7.00 -0.58 10.41
N ASN A 42 6.68 -1.34 9.37
CA ASN A 42 5.74 -0.95 8.33
C ASN A 42 4.87 -2.15 7.92
N TRP A 43 3.68 -1.93 7.35
CA TRP A 43 2.78 -3.02 6.94
C TRP A 43 3.41 -3.96 5.92
N VAL A 44 4.25 -3.40 5.03
CA VAL A 44 5.14 -4.08 4.09
C VAL A 44 6.46 -3.31 4.01
N LEU A 45 7.56 -4.02 3.75
CA LEU A 45 8.88 -3.41 3.58
C LEU A 45 9.30 -3.38 2.10
N GLY A 46 10.39 -2.67 1.82
CA GLY A 46 11.03 -2.64 0.51
C GLY A 46 10.26 -1.90 -0.58
N SER A 47 10.85 -1.86 -1.76
CA SER A 47 10.24 -1.31 -2.97
C SER A 47 10.15 -2.40 -4.06
N VAL A 48 9.09 -2.32 -4.87
CA VAL A 48 8.93 -3.11 -6.10
C VAL A 48 9.30 -2.34 -7.35
N ASN A 49 9.72 -1.08 -7.26
CA ASN A 49 10.33 -0.36 -8.36
C ASN A 49 11.80 -0.83 -8.53
N PRO A 50 12.17 -1.41 -9.68
CA PRO A 50 13.52 -1.93 -9.90
C PRO A 50 14.62 -0.87 -9.77
N ASN A 51 14.29 0.41 -9.97
CA ASN A 51 15.24 1.53 -9.87
C ASN A 51 15.64 1.86 -8.42
N ASP A 52 14.85 1.46 -7.42
CA ASP A 52 15.16 1.70 -6.01
C ASP A 52 16.13 0.64 -5.45
N GLY A 53 16.31 -0.45 -6.20
CA GLY A 53 17.14 -1.59 -5.84
C GLY A 53 16.52 -2.87 -6.41
N ALA A 54 16.98 -3.23 -7.61
CA ALA A 54 16.55 -4.39 -8.39
C ALA A 54 16.18 -5.63 -7.55
N ALA A 55 17.04 -6.04 -6.63
CA ALA A 55 16.85 -7.24 -5.81
C ALA A 55 15.67 -7.16 -4.83
N MET A 56 15.22 -5.96 -4.41
CA MET A 56 14.08 -5.82 -3.51
C MET A 56 12.78 -6.24 -4.17
N SER A 57 12.62 -5.90 -5.45
CA SER A 57 11.36 -6.06 -6.18
C SER A 57 10.87 -7.51 -6.28
N THR A 58 11.77 -8.47 -6.15
CA THR A 58 11.50 -9.91 -6.23
C THR A 58 11.76 -10.65 -4.90
N ASN A 59 12.21 -9.95 -3.85
CA ASN A 59 12.60 -10.56 -2.58
C ASN A 59 11.44 -10.61 -1.59
N VAL A 60 10.89 -11.81 -1.40
CA VAL A 60 9.76 -12.07 -0.51
C VAL A 60 10.05 -11.80 0.97
N LYS A 61 11.32 -11.71 1.41
CA LYS A 61 11.65 -11.42 2.81
C LYS A 61 11.10 -10.06 3.26
N PHE A 62 11.07 -9.07 2.38
CA PHE A 62 10.49 -7.76 2.68
C PHE A 62 9.00 -7.84 3.02
N ILE A 63 8.25 -8.72 2.36
CA ILE A 63 6.86 -8.99 2.71
C ILE A 63 6.78 -9.75 4.03
N LYS A 64 7.58 -10.81 4.20
CA LYS A 64 7.55 -11.66 5.39
C LYS A 64 7.86 -10.91 6.69
N ASN A 65 8.70 -9.88 6.61
CA ASN A 65 9.07 -9.05 7.76
C ASN A 65 8.14 -7.82 7.93
N GLY A 66 7.12 -7.66 7.08
CA GLY A 66 6.09 -6.63 7.24
C GLY A 66 5.08 -6.96 8.33
N LEU A 67 4.54 -5.93 8.99
CA LEU A 67 3.66 -6.07 10.16
C LEU A 67 2.35 -6.81 9.90
N LEU A 68 1.86 -6.85 8.64
CA LEU A 68 0.65 -7.61 8.31
C LEU A 68 0.92 -9.07 7.98
N TYR A 69 2.15 -9.47 7.64
CA TYR A 69 2.41 -10.83 7.21
C TYR A 69 2.11 -11.91 8.28
N PRO A 70 2.37 -11.69 9.59
CA PRO A 70 2.01 -12.66 10.63
C PRO A 70 0.52 -13.06 10.65
N TYR A 71 -0.37 -12.16 10.21
CA TYR A 71 -1.83 -12.35 10.14
C TYR A 71 -2.31 -12.95 8.82
N VAL A 72 -1.45 -12.95 7.80
CA VAL A 72 -1.79 -13.37 6.43
C VAL A 72 -1.15 -14.71 6.08
N GLN A 73 0.16 -14.83 6.35
CA GLN A 73 1.02 -15.99 6.09
C GLN A 73 0.91 -16.59 4.68
N ASN A 74 0.53 -15.75 3.70
CA ASN A 74 0.36 -16.12 2.32
C ASN A 74 0.84 -14.99 1.42
N LEU A 75 1.89 -15.23 0.64
CA LEU A 75 2.47 -14.22 -0.26
C LEU A 75 1.54 -13.89 -1.44
N ALA A 76 0.71 -14.84 -1.88
CA ALA A 76 -0.12 -14.66 -3.08
C ALA A 76 -1.14 -13.53 -2.95
N VAL A 77 -1.54 -13.15 -1.73
CA VAL A 77 -2.53 -12.06 -1.54
C VAL A 77 -1.94 -10.65 -1.62
N TYR A 78 -0.62 -10.51 -1.72
CA TYR A 78 0.04 -9.21 -1.92
C TYR A 78 0.12 -8.81 -3.39
N LYS A 79 -0.18 -9.73 -4.31
CA LYS A 79 -0.08 -9.51 -5.75
C LYS A 79 -1.35 -9.97 -6.47
N CYS A 80 -1.92 -9.09 -7.26
CA CYS A 80 -2.96 -9.43 -8.21
C CYS A 80 -2.39 -10.35 -9.29
N PRO A 81 -3.05 -11.48 -9.61
CA PRO A 81 -2.60 -12.37 -10.70
C PRO A 81 -2.58 -11.71 -12.09
N ALA A 82 -3.29 -10.60 -12.26
CA ALA A 82 -3.31 -9.83 -13.51
C ALA A 82 -2.26 -8.71 -13.57
N ASP A 83 -1.49 -8.49 -12.51
CA ASP A 83 -0.33 -7.59 -12.53
C ASP A 83 0.80 -8.20 -13.37
N ARG A 84 1.31 -7.40 -14.31
CA ARG A 84 2.40 -7.77 -15.22
C ARG A 84 3.73 -7.10 -14.89
N LYS A 85 3.86 -6.39 -13.76
CA LYS A 85 5.12 -5.77 -13.36
C LYS A 85 6.20 -6.82 -13.14
N THR A 86 7.35 -6.61 -13.78
CA THR A 86 8.53 -7.47 -13.67
C THR A 86 9.71 -6.69 -13.08
N GLY A 87 10.49 -7.37 -12.24
CA GLY A 87 11.80 -6.96 -11.77
C GLY A 87 12.95 -7.54 -12.61
N PRO A 88 14.14 -7.69 -12.02
CA PRO A 88 15.34 -8.16 -12.71
C PRO A 88 15.15 -9.52 -13.38
N GLY A 89 15.68 -9.65 -14.60
CA GLY A 89 15.60 -10.89 -15.38
C GLY A 89 14.17 -11.27 -15.80
N GLY A 90 13.21 -10.34 -15.76
CA GLY A 90 11.81 -10.60 -16.11
C GLY A 90 11.00 -11.32 -15.02
N ALA A 91 11.59 -11.51 -13.83
CA ALA A 91 10.88 -12.13 -12.71
C ALA A 91 9.72 -11.25 -12.25
N SER A 92 8.57 -11.85 -11.93
CA SER A 92 7.43 -11.11 -11.38
C SER A 92 7.81 -10.40 -10.08
N THR A 93 7.38 -9.14 -9.92
CA THR A 93 7.51 -8.45 -8.63
C THR A 93 6.67 -9.11 -7.55
N VAL A 94 7.02 -8.92 -6.28
CA VAL A 94 6.37 -9.59 -5.15
C VAL A 94 5.03 -8.99 -4.72
N ARG A 95 4.68 -7.79 -5.19
CA ARG A 95 3.49 -7.03 -4.75
C ARG A 95 2.93 -6.16 -5.87
N SER A 96 1.61 -5.95 -5.83
CA SER A 96 0.87 -5.02 -6.70
C SER A 96 -0.14 -4.14 -5.93
N VAL A 97 -0.11 -4.19 -4.59
CA VAL A 97 -1.09 -3.55 -3.70
C VAL A 97 -0.39 -2.53 -2.83
N SER A 98 -0.94 -1.33 -2.69
CA SER A 98 -0.44 -0.29 -1.79
C SER A 98 -1.50 0.15 -0.78
N MET A 99 -1.07 0.73 0.34
CA MET A 99 -1.96 1.22 1.39
C MET A 99 -2.11 2.74 1.30
N ASN A 100 -3.34 3.22 1.52
CA ASN A 100 -3.65 4.65 1.62
C ASN A 100 -2.64 5.36 2.49
N GLY A 101 -1.97 6.36 1.90
CA GLY A 101 -0.85 6.98 2.57
C GLY A 101 -1.19 7.74 3.85
N TRP A 102 -2.46 8.06 4.04
CA TRP A 102 -2.96 8.75 5.22
C TRP A 102 -3.36 7.80 6.37
N MET A 103 -3.24 6.48 6.16
CA MET A 103 -3.48 5.44 7.17
C MET A 103 -2.24 5.20 8.03
N ASN A 104 -2.07 6.00 9.09
CA ASN A 104 -0.99 5.93 10.06
C ASN A 104 0.42 6.00 9.42
N PRO A 105 0.73 7.08 8.67
CA PRO A 105 2.03 7.26 8.04
C PRO A 105 3.16 7.32 9.09
N ILE A 106 4.30 6.68 8.79
CA ILE A 106 5.54 6.79 9.57
C ILE A 106 6.02 8.26 9.56
N SER A 107 5.97 8.88 8.39
CA SER A 107 6.25 10.29 8.14
C SER A 107 5.23 10.82 7.13
N ILE A 108 4.82 12.09 7.25
CA ILE A 108 3.88 12.73 6.30
C ILE A 108 4.56 13.03 4.95
N GLU A 109 5.89 12.81 4.86
CA GLU A 109 6.78 13.22 3.77
C GLU A 109 6.53 14.69 3.38
N SER A 110 7.10 15.21 2.29
CA SER A 110 6.98 16.64 1.96
C SER A 110 5.58 17.06 1.45
N PHE A 111 4.52 16.33 1.83
CA PHE A 111 3.15 16.53 1.33
C PHE A 111 2.27 17.25 2.34
N SER A 112 1.10 17.71 1.86
CA SER A 112 0.25 18.60 2.64
C SER A 112 -0.10 18.05 4.03
N PRO A 113 0.23 18.78 5.11
CA PRO A 113 -0.24 18.45 6.45
C PRO A 113 -1.74 18.69 6.62
N GLN A 114 -2.43 19.23 5.61
CA GLN A 114 -3.87 19.49 5.66
C GLN A 114 -4.70 18.22 5.39
N ASN A 115 -4.10 17.17 4.84
CA ASN A 115 -4.79 15.89 4.69
C ASN A 115 -4.96 15.21 6.05
N ARG A 116 -6.12 14.57 6.25
CA ARG A 116 -6.46 13.94 7.52
C ARG A 116 -5.69 12.63 7.68
N VAL A 117 -4.83 12.57 8.69
CA VAL A 117 -4.16 11.34 9.12
C VAL A 117 -5.06 10.56 10.09
N PHE A 118 -5.22 9.26 9.84
CA PHE A 118 -5.87 8.32 10.75
C PHE A 118 -4.80 7.55 11.52
N ARG A 119 -4.97 7.35 12.83
CA ARG A 119 -4.02 6.58 13.67
C ARG A 119 -4.69 5.34 14.25
N LYS A 120 -6.00 5.39 14.44
CA LYS A 120 -6.86 4.30 14.94
C LYS A 120 -8.05 4.06 14.04
N ARG A 121 -8.66 2.88 14.11
CA ARG A 121 -9.92 2.63 13.37
C ARG A 121 -11.05 3.52 13.88
N SER A 122 -11.11 3.74 15.19
CA SER A 122 -12.06 4.66 15.81
C SER A 122 -11.91 6.12 15.38
N ASP A 123 -10.76 6.52 14.80
CA ASP A 123 -10.60 7.86 14.21
C ASP A 123 -11.39 8.00 12.89
N ILE A 124 -11.69 6.89 12.22
CA ILE A 124 -12.28 6.84 10.87
C ILE A 124 -13.79 7.03 10.95
N VAL A 125 -14.21 8.23 11.31
CA VAL A 125 -15.64 8.61 11.38
C VAL A 125 -16.07 9.54 10.24
N ASN A 126 -15.10 10.21 9.59
CA ASN A 126 -15.34 11.04 8.42
C ASN A 126 -14.12 10.98 7.46
N PRO A 127 -14.25 10.33 6.29
CA PRO A 127 -15.45 9.66 5.79
C PRO A 127 -15.87 8.48 6.67
N LEU A 128 -17.12 8.02 6.54
CA LEU A 128 -17.59 6.82 7.24
C LEU A 128 -16.68 5.62 6.89
N PRO A 129 -16.49 4.63 7.79
CA PRO A 129 -15.56 3.52 7.56
C PRO A 129 -15.72 2.81 6.22
N TRP A 130 -16.95 2.55 5.79
CA TRP A 130 -17.27 1.92 4.50
C TRP A 130 -16.97 2.80 3.27
N LYS A 131 -16.72 4.10 3.45
CA LYS A 131 -16.26 5.02 2.39
C LYS A 131 -14.76 5.30 2.47
N CYS A 132 -14.08 4.85 3.52
CA CYS A 132 -12.66 5.13 3.73
C CYS A 132 -11.83 3.94 3.24
N TRP A 133 -11.20 4.09 2.09
CA TRP A 133 -10.40 3.02 1.50
C TRP A 133 -9.05 2.84 2.22
N VAL A 134 -8.58 1.60 2.28
CA VAL A 134 -7.37 1.18 2.99
C VAL A 134 -6.31 0.64 2.03
N LEU A 135 -6.62 -0.41 1.27
CA LEU A 135 -5.70 -1.01 0.29
C LEU A 135 -6.26 -0.84 -1.12
N ILE A 136 -5.36 -0.74 -2.09
CA ILE A 136 -5.71 -0.62 -3.50
C ILE A 136 -4.69 -1.34 -4.38
N ASP A 137 -5.14 -1.98 -5.45
CA ASP A 137 -4.26 -2.41 -6.52
C ASP A 137 -3.64 -1.18 -7.19
N GLU A 138 -2.32 -1.07 -7.16
CA GLU A 138 -1.59 0.05 -7.73
C GLU A 138 -1.00 -0.30 -9.10
N ASN A 139 -0.98 0.69 -9.99
CA ASN A 139 -0.48 0.60 -11.34
C ASN A 139 0.99 0.12 -11.38
N PRO A 140 1.34 -0.82 -12.29
CA PRO A 140 2.72 -1.29 -12.48
C PRO A 140 3.75 -0.19 -12.69
N GLY A 141 3.35 0.93 -13.28
CA GLY A 141 4.20 2.07 -13.62
C GLY A 141 4.46 3.03 -12.46
N THR A 142 3.56 3.12 -11.47
CA THR A 142 3.73 4.02 -10.31
C THR A 142 4.23 3.26 -9.07
N ILE A 143 3.81 2.01 -8.90
CA ILE A 143 4.10 1.25 -7.68
C ILE A 143 5.60 1.12 -7.42
N ASN A 144 5.97 1.58 -6.24
CA ASN A 144 7.32 1.57 -5.67
C ASN A 144 7.27 0.91 -4.28
N ASP A 145 7.11 1.67 -3.21
CA ASP A 145 6.96 1.23 -1.83
C ASP A 145 5.49 0.92 -1.47
N GLY A 146 5.21 0.70 -0.19
CA GLY A 146 3.89 0.32 0.32
C GLY A 146 2.88 1.46 0.46
N TRP A 147 3.21 2.68 0.05
CA TRP A 147 2.51 3.91 0.37
C TRP A 147 1.85 4.48 -0.88
N PHE A 148 0.53 4.34 -0.99
CA PHE A 148 -0.23 4.97 -2.07
C PHE A 148 -0.48 6.43 -1.71
N MET A 149 0.31 7.30 -2.30
CA MET A 149 0.33 8.71 -2.01
C MET A 149 -0.53 9.49 -2.99
N GLU A 150 -1.44 10.31 -2.44
CA GLU A 150 -2.21 11.29 -3.19
C GLU A 150 -2.36 12.55 -2.33
N ASP A 151 -2.07 13.72 -2.91
CA ASP A 151 -2.22 15.02 -2.26
C ASP A 151 -3.22 15.88 -3.06
N PRO A 152 -4.52 15.61 -2.92
CA PRO A 152 -5.55 16.32 -3.67
C PRO A 152 -5.68 17.79 -3.25
N VAL A 153 -5.07 18.22 -2.14
CA VAL A 153 -5.10 19.63 -1.71
C VAL A 153 -4.18 20.47 -2.60
N ASN A 154 -2.96 19.99 -2.82
CA ASN A 154 -1.98 20.71 -3.65
C ASN A 154 -2.02 20.28 -5.12
N TYR A 155 -2.43 19.05 -5.41
CA TYR A 155 -2.40 18.44 -6.73
C TYR A 155 -3.75 17.77 -7.11
N PRO A 156 -4.88 18.50 -7.08
CA PRO A 156 -6.23 17.92 -7.23
C PRO A 156 -6.51 17.20 -8.56
N ASN A 157 -5.68 17.42 -9.59
CA ASN A 157 -5.88 16.89 -10.94
C ASN A 157 -4.72 16.02 -11.43
N THR A 158 -3.82 15.62 -10.54
CA THR A 158 -2.63 14.84 -10.88
C THR A 158 -2.58 13.62 -9.99
N TRP A 159 -2.42 12.45 -10.62
CA TRP A 159 -2.08 11.23 -9.90
C TRP A 159 -0.59 11.26 -9.58
N VAL A 160 -0.25 11.05 -8.31
CA VAL A 160 1.10 10.71 -7.88
C VAL A 160 1.26 9.20 -8.01
N ASP A 161 0.42 8.44 -7.32
CA ASP A 161 0.32 7.00 -7.43
C ASP A 161 -1.02 6.62 -8.06
N MET A 162 -1.01 5.74 -9.06
CA MET A 162 -2.19 5.52 -9.88
C MET A 162 -2.84 4.18 -9.56
N PRO A 163 -4.18 4.07 -9.47
CA PRO A 163 -4.81 2.77 -9.35
C PRO A 163 -4.61 1.92 -10.60
N ALA A 164 -4.52 0.61 -10.42
CA ALA A 164 -4.43 -0.34 -11.52
C ALA A 164 -5.78 -0.62 -12.18
N CYS A 165 -5.74 -0.98 -13.47
CA CYS A 165 -6.90 -1.37 -14.28
C CYS A 165 -6.96 -2.88 -14.59
N TYR A 166 -6.40 -3.73 -13.72
CA TYR A 166 -6.18 -5.17 -13.94
C TYR A 166 -7.45 -5.95 -14.36
N HIS A 167 -8.64 -5.49 -13.99
CA HIS A 167 -9.90 -6.22 -14.16
C HIS A 167 -10.87 -5.51 -15.12
N LYS A 168 -10.47 -5.34 -16.38
CA LYS A 168 -11.28 -4.65 -17.43
C LYS A 168 -11.69 -3.23 -17.00
N SER A 169 -10.71 -2.37 -16.75
CA SER A 169 -10.91 -1.00 -16.25
C SER A 169 -11.31 -0.95 -14.78
N ALA A 170 -10.98 -1.98 -14.02
CA ALA A 170 -11.25 -2.04 -12.59
C ALA A 170 -10.03 -2.56 -11.83
N GLY A 171 -9.98 -2.29 -10.53
CA GLY A 171 -8.96 -2.77 -9.60
C GLY A 171 -9.58 -3.15 -8.26
N GLY A 172 -8.87 -3.96 -7.47
CA GLY A 172 -9.27 -4.26 -6.10
C GLY A 172 -9.13 -3.04 -5.19
N MET A 173 -10.11 -2.85 -4.31
CA MET A 173 -10.06 -1.90 -3.20
C MET A 173 -10.59 -2.55 -1.92
N SER A 174 -10.08 -2.13 -0.78
CA SER A 174 -10.62 -2.47 0.54
C SER A 174 -10.94 -1.24 1.37
N PHE A 175 -11.81 -1.39 2.36
CA PHE A 175 -12.34 -0.28 3.15
C PHE A 175 -12.27 -0.54 4.66
N ALA A 176 -12.28 0.55 5.44
CA ALA A 176 -11.98 0.52 6.87
C ALA A 176 -13.02 -0.24 7.72
N ASP A 177 -14.22 -0.50 7.20
CA ASP A 177 -15.22 -1.39 7.83
C ASP A 177 -14.94 -2.89 7.61
N GLY A 178 -13.92 -3.23 6.82
CA GLY A 178 -13.49 -4.62 6.57
C GLY A 178 -13.92 -5.21 5.22
N HIS A 179 -14.76 -4.53 4.44
CA HIS A 179 -15.16 -5.05 3.13
C HIS A 179 -14.12 -4.76 2.04
N ALA A 180 -14.30 -5.41 0.90
CA ALA A 180 -13.52 -5.19 -0.32
C ALA A 180 -14.43 -5.24 -1.55
N GLU A 181 -14.06 -4.51 -2.59
CA GLU A 181 -14.79 -4.45 -3.85
C GLU A 181 -13.85 -4.45 -5.06
N ILE A 182 -14.38 -4.82 -6.22
CA ILE A 182 -13.73 -4.55 -7.51
C ILE A 182 -14.27 -3.22 -8.02
N LYS A 183 -13.45 -2.17 -7.94
CA LYS A 183 -13.83 -0.81 -8.30
C LYS A 183 -13.56 -0.55 -9.77
N LYS A 184 -14.62 -0.21 -10.53
CA LYS A 184 -14.49 0.24 -11.91
C LYS A 184 -14.12 1.73 -11.97
N TRP A 185 -13.12 2.04 -12.80
CA TRP A 185 -12.60 3.39 -13.00
C TRP A 185 -13.25 4.07 -14.19
N THR A 186 -13.42 5.39 -14.09
CA THR A 186 -13.93 6.27 -15.16
C THR A 186 -12.94 7.36 -15.56
N ASP A 187 -11.90 7.58 -14.75
CA ASP A 187 -10.88 8.60 -15.00
C ASP A 187 -10.06 8.25 -16.25
N SER A 188 -9.98 9.18 -17.20
CA SER A 188 -9.30 8.94 -18.49
C SER A 188 -7.80 8.66 -18.36
N LYS A 189 -7.10 9.23 -17.36
CA LYS A 189 -5.67 8.99 -17.13
C LYS A 189 -5.44 7.57 -16.62
N VAL A 190 -6.27 7.13 -15.67
CA VAL A 190 -6.27 5.74 -15.16
C VAL A 190 -6.55 4.76 -16.30
N LEU A 191 -7.54 5.06 -17.15
CA LEU A 191 -7.94 4.20 -18.25
C LEU A 191 -6.96 4.18 -19.44
N ALA A 192 -6.10 5.19 -19.58
CA ALA A 192 -5.06 5.21 -20.60
C ALA A 192 -3.91 4.22 -20.31
N GLN A 193 -3.77 3.77 -19.06
CA GLN A 193 -2.73 2.83 -18.62
C GLN A 193 -3.19 1.35 -18.71
N ARG A 194 -4.10 1.01 -19.63
CA ARG A 194 -4.52 -0.38 -19.85
C ARG A 194 -3.39 -1.13 -20.57
N PHE A 195 -2.93 -2.24 -19.98
CA PHE A 195 -1.95 -3.16 -20.57
C PHE A 195 -2.60 -4.47 -21.01
#